data_AF-A0A1Q3A5Q9-F1
#
_entry.id   AF-A0A1Q3A5Q9-F1
#
_cell.length_a   1.000
_cell.length_b   1.000
_cell.length_c   1.000
_cell.angle_alpha   90.00
_cell.angle_beta   90.00
_cell.angle_gamma   90.00
#
_symmetry.space_group_name_H-M   'P 1'
#
loop_
_entity.id
_entity.type
_entity.pdbx_description
1 polymer ?
#
loop_
_entity_poly.entity_id
_entity_poly.type
_entity_poly.pdbx_seq_one_letter_code
_entity_poly.pdbx_strand_id
1 'polypeptide(L)'
;MKETTRSSKWFIFYYLFENGLISAMVAGGSEFGIAYAMYWNHKSPLTLWAFPHTLSGDCALSHFIQVGLTWYAEELTIGWDALNGKTPIIPFANKYLPKSKFVRWYFEVDNGIIPDEDEPENNTFKKYMKRQLIRYPQKNWFFNLCEWLIRKSIRALIVGAIIWAVEWPITMGIMAGTGTRVGSHDYKFHGYYPEVMKLIYGFVLGLISTPTAILIVVLRDQWYRLYLQTEESSGGLLSPAGLEDKSSKLQESSKQNSTILKNPVTDDSFTS
;
A
#
# COMPACT_ATOMS: atom_id res chain seq x y z
N MET A 1 11.30 2.64 -19.89
CA MET A 1 10.87 1.27 -20.32
C MET A 1 9.74 1.42 -21.33
N LYS A 2 9.70 0.62 -22.41
CA LYS A 2 8.64 0.73 -23.43
C LYS A 2 7.28 0.25 -22.87
N GLU A 3 6.18 0.92 -23.21
CA GLU A 3 4.83 0.58 -22.71
C GLU A 3 4.39 -0.86 -23.05
N THR A 4 4.80 -1.36 -24.22
CA THR A 4 4.54 -2.73 -24.65
C THR A 4 5.11 -3.78 -23.70
N THR A 5 6.27 -3.50 -23.10
CA THR A 5 6.87 -4.37 -22.07
C THR A 5 6.08 -4.31 -20.76
N ARG A 6 5.63 -3.11 -20.36
CA ARG A 6 4.89 -2.89 -19.10
C ARG A 6 3.50 -3.52 -19.09
N SER A 7 2.87 -3.66 -20.25
CA SER A 7 1.56 -4.30 -20.41
C SER A 7 1.63 -5.81 -20.63
N SER A 8 2.82 -6.38 -20.76
CA SER A 8 3.01 -7.82 -20.96
C SER A 8 2.52 -8.60 -19.74
N LYS A 9 1.69 -9.63 -19.96
CA LYS A 9 1.23 -10.55 -18.91
C LYS A 9 2.39 -11.19 -18.14
N TRP A 10 3.47 -11.51 -18.85
CA TRP A 10 4.69 -12.08 -18.25
C TRP A 10 5.40 -11.08 -17.33
N PHE A 11 5.45 -9.81 -17.71
CA PHE A 11 6.03 -8.77 -16.88
C PHE A 11 5.20 -8.55 -15.60
N ILE A 12 3.87 -8.52 -15.72
CA ILE A 12 2.96 -8.41 -14.57
C ILE A 12 3.17 -9.60 -13.61
N PHE A 13 3.19 -10.82 -14.15
CA PHE A 13 3.40 -12.02 -13.34
C PHE A 13 4.75 -11.99 -12.64
N TYR A 14 5.83 -11.70 -13.37
CA TYR A 14 7.18 -11.62 -12.82
C TYR A 14 7.27 -10.54 -11.72
N TYR A 15 6.72 -9.34 -11.97
CA TYR A 15 6.72 -8.25 -11.00
C TYR A 15 5.98 -8.61 -9.70
N LEU A 16 4.80 -9.23 -9.82
CA LEU A 16 4.02 -9.65 -8.65
C LEU A 16 4.70 -10.81 -7.90
N PHE A 17 5.27 -11.77 -8.64
CA PHE A 17 5.94 -12.92 -8.07
C PHE A 17 7.23 -12.52 -7.34
N GLU A 18 8.06 -11.66 -7.93
CA GLU A 18 9.30 -11.19 -7.30
C GLU A 18 9.03 -10.43 -6.00
N ASN A 19 8.14 -9.42 -6.04
CA ASN A 19 7.79 -8.68 -4.83
C ASN A 19 7.10 -9.55 -3.79
N GLY A 20 6.20 -10.45 -4.23
CA GLY A 20 5.53 -11.41 -3.35
C GLY A 20 6.53 -12.35 -2.67
N LEU A 21 7.50 -12.91 -3.41
CA LEU A 21 8.47 -13.85 -2.88
C LEU A 21 9.44 -13.18 -1.90
N ILE A 22 9.95 -11.99 -2.23
CA ILE A 22 10.81 -11.23 -1.32
C ILE A 22 10.06 -10.90 -0.03
N SER A 23 8.82 -10.43 -0.15
CA SER A 23 7.98 -10.12 0.99
C SER A 23 7.67 -11.35 1.84
N ALA A 24 7.40 -12.50 1.20
CA ALA A 24 7.19 -13.77 1.88
C ALA A 24 8.42 -14.22 2.69
N MET A 25 9.62 -14.10 2.12
CA MET A 25 10.86 -14.43 2.83
C MET A 25 11.07 -13.53 4.05
N VAL A 26 10.85 -12.21 3.89
CA VAL A 26 10.97 -11.24 4.98
C VAL A 26 9.93 -11.53 6.07
N ALA A 27 8.67 -11.74 5.69
CA ALA A 27 7.59 -11.98 6.62
C ALA A 27 7.70 -13.31 7.36
N GLY A 28 7.98 -14.40 6.65
CA GLY A 28 8.23 -15.70 7.27
C GLY A 28 9.43 -15.65 8.21
N GLY A 29 10.50 -14.97 7.81
CA GLY A 29 11.68 -14.74 8.66
C GLY A 29 11.37 -13.93 9.91
N SER A 30 10.57 -12.86 9.80
CA SER A 30 10.19 -12.04 10.95
C SER A 30 9.28 -12.80 11.92
N GLU A 31 8.30 -13.55 11.42
CA GLU A 31 7.42 -14.37 12.25
C GLU A 31 8.18 -15.49 12.94
N PHE A 32 9.13 -16.13 12.26
CA PHE A 32 10.04 -17.09 12.87
C PHE A 32 10.87 -16.46 13.99
N GLY A 33 11.45 -15.27 13.75
CA GLY A 33 12.25 -14.55 14.74
C GLY A 33 11.46 -14.18 15.99
N ILE A 34 10.22 -13.68 15.81
CA ILE A 34 9.31 -13.37 16.91
C ILE A 34 8.92 -14.64 17.66
N ALA A 35 8.55 -15.71 16.94
CA ALA A 35 8.21 -17.00 17.52
C ALA A 35 9.36 -17.56 18.35
N TYR A 36 10.57 -17.55 17.80
CA TYR A 36 11.77 -18.00 18.48
C TYR A 36 12.01 -17.19 19.76
N ALA A 37 11.94 -15.85 19.69
CA ALA A 37 12.10 -15.00 20.87
C ALA A 37 11.04 -15.28 21.96
N MET A 38 9.82 -15.61 21.56
CA MET A 38 8.72 -15.92 22.47
C MET A 38 8.81 -17.32 23.06
N TYR A 39 9.16 -18.33 22.26
CA TYR A 39 8.99 -19.75 22.60
C TYR A 39 10.26 -20.43 23.10
N TRP A 40 11.44 -19.92 22.73
CA TRP A 40 12.74 -20.57 22.98
C TRP A 40 13.03 -20.92 24.44
N ASN A 41 12.50 -20.17 25.40
CA ASN A 41 12.81 -20.37 26.82
C ASN A 41 11.58 -20.39 27.74
N HIS A 42 10.40 -20.74 27.20
CA HIS A 42 9.17 -20.77 27.99
C HIS A 42 9.06 -22.02 28.87
N LYS A 43 8.74 -21.82 30.16
CA LYS A 43 8.56 -22.89 31.15
C LYS A 43 7.17 -23.54 31.12
N SER A 44 6.20 -22.88 30.51
CA SER A 44 4.81 -23.33 30.38
C SER A 44 4.56 -23.98 29.01
N PRO A 45 3.68 -24.99 28.93
CA PRO A 45 3.37 -25.64 27.66
C PRO A 45 2.68 -24.67 26.70
N LEU A 46 3.20 -24.59 25.47
CA LEU A 46 2.55 -23.88 24.36
C LEU A 46 1.37 -24.69 23.86
N THR A 47 0.19 -24.08 23.90
CA THR A 47 -1.08 -24.71 23.55
C THR A 47 -1.66 -24.07 22.30
N LEU A 48 -2.40 -24.86 21.51
CA LEU A 48 -3.02 -24.34 20.30
C LEU A 48 -4.12 -23.34 20.62
N TRP A 49 -4.99 -23.68 21.57
CA TRP A 49 -6.21 -22.92 21.86
C TRP A 49 -6.19 -22.23 23.22
N ALA A 50 -5.70 -22.91 24.28
CA ALA A 50 -5.83 -22.40 25.63
C ALA A 50 -4.90 -21.21 25.92
N PHE A 51 -5.44 -20.28 26.71
CA PHE A 51 -4.67 -19.22 27.35
C PHE A 51 -3.82 -19.79 28.51
N PRO A 52 -2.71 -19.14 28.90
CA PRO A 52 -2.24 -17.82 28.46
C PRO A 52 -1.31 -17.82 27.23
N HIS A 53 -0.82 -18.98 26.78
CA HIS A 53 0.13 -19.10 25.67
C HIS A 53 -0.52 -19.77 24.46
N THR A 54 -1.45 -19.05 23.84
CA THR A 54 -2.23 -19.54 22.69
C THR A 54 -1.53 -19.23 21.37
N LEU A 55 -1.17 -20.27 20.62
CA LEU A 55 -0.60 -20.11 19.26
C LEU A 55 -1.63 -19.53 18.29
N SER A 56 -2.90 -19.94 18.42
CA SER A 56 -3.96 -19.49 17.52
C SER A 56 -4.22 -17.99 17.61
N GLY A 57 -4.20 -17.44 18.83
CA GLY A 57 -4.36 -16.00 19.07
C GLY A 57 -3.14 -15.19 18.62
N ASP A 58 -1.93 -15.73 18.83
CA ASP A 58 -0.70 -15.09 18.38
C ASP A 58 -0.63 -15.00 16.85
N CYS A 59 -0.90 -16.09 16.13
CA CYS A 59 -0.99 -16.07 14.67
C CYS A 59 -2.08 -15.12 14.16
N ALA A 60 -3.25 -15.06 14.82
CA ALA A 60 -4.31 -14.13 14.43
C ALA A 60 -3.89 -12.66 14.59
N LEU A 61 -3.15 -12.31 15.65
CA LEU A 61 -2.64 -10.96 15.85
C LEU A 61 -1.55 -10.62 14.82
N SER A 62 -0.58 -11.51 14.65
CA SER A 62 0.49 -11.38 13.63
C SER A 62 -0.10 -11.11 12.26
N HIS A 63 -1.18 -11.81 11.88
CA HIS A 63 -1.84 -11.66 10.59
C HIS A 63 -2.22 -10.21 10.28
N PHE A 64 -2.99 -9.57 11.17
CA PHE A 64 -3.49 -8.22 10.92
C PHE A 64 -2.38 -7.18 10.97
N ILE A 65 -1.39 -7.37 11.85
CA ILE A 65 -0.21 -6.50 11.90
C ILE A 65 0.57 -6.60 10.59
N GLN A 66 0.87 -7.83 10.13
CA GLN A 66 1.64 -8.08 8.93
C GLN A 66 0.92 -7.55 7.68
N VAL A 67 -0.38 -7.83 7.50
CA VAL A 67 -1.14 -7.29 6.36
C VAL A 67 -1.17 -5.76 6.40
N GLY A 68 -1.30 -5.16 7.59
CA GLY A 68 -1.20 -3.72 7.78
C GLY A 68 0.15 -3.17 7.32
N LEU A 69 1.24 -3.73 7.82
CA LEU A 69 2.61 -3.32 7.47
C LEU A 69 2.91 -3.49 5.98
N THR A 70 2.52 -4.63 5.39
CA THR A 70 2.60 -4.86 3.95
C THR A 70 1.86 -3.77 3.19
N TRP A 71 0.64 -3.43 3.57
CA TRP A 71 -0.13 -2.40 2.90
C TRP A 71 0.58 -1.05 2.92
N TYR A 72 1.12 -0.66 4.08
CA TYR A 72 1.89 0.59 4.21
C TYR A 72 3.15 0.58 3.36
N ALA A 73 3.88 -0.53 3.36
CA ALA A 73 5.09 -0.67 2.56
C ALA A 73 4.77 -0.52 1.07
N GLU A 74 3.80 -1.27 0.55
CA GLU A 74 3.45 -1.25 -0.87
C GLU A 74 2.86 0.10 -1.32
N GLU A 75 2.09 0.77 -0.47
CA GLU A 75 1.62 2.14 -0.75
C GLU A 75 2.77 3.11 -1.00
N LEU A 76 3.87 2.96 -0.25
CA LEU A 76 5.05 3.82 -0.35
C LEU A 76 5.99 3.40 -1.49
N THR A 77 6.30 2.11 -1.61
CA THR A 77 7.25 1.59 -2.60
C THR A 77 6.65 1.58 -4.00
N ILE A 78 5.46 1.02 -4.16
CA ILE A 78 4.78 0.92 -5.46
C ILE A 78 4.26 2.28 -5.89
N GLY A 79 3.79 3.11 -4.95
CA GLY A 79 3.42 4.49 -5.24
C GLY A 79 4.62 5.31 -5.73
N TRP A 80 5.81 5.08 -5.19
CA TRP A 80 7.05 5.67 -5.68
C TRP A 80 7.45 5.14 -7.07
N ASP A 81 7.32 3.84 -7.31
CA ASP A 81 7.52 3.25 -8.64
C ASP A 81 6.52 3.79 -9.67
N ALA A 82 5.28 4.06 -9.25
CA ALA A 82 4.23 4.63 -10.10
C ALA A 82 4.55 6.07 -10.51
N LEU A 83 5.10 6.87 -9.58
CA LEU A 83 5.62 8.21 -9.87
C LEU A 83 6.78 8.17 -10.87
N ASN A 84 7.60 7.13 -10.83
CA ASN A 84 8.73 6.95 -11.76
C ASN A 84 8.35 6.20 -13.05
N GLY A 85 7.07 5.85 -13.24
CA GLY A 85 6.60 5.13 -14.42
C GLY A 85 7.16 3.70 -14.55
N LYS A 86 7.58 3.08 -13.44
CA LYS A 86 8.16 1.72 -13.40
C LYS A 86 7.13 0.62 -13.15
N THR A 87 5.91 0.98 -12.77
CA THR A 87 4.84 0.01 -12.47
C THR A 87 4.30 -0.69 -13.72
N PRO A 88 3.82 -1.94 -13.61
CA PRO A 88 3.14 -2.62 -14.70
C PRO A 88 1.84 -1.90 -15.11
N ILE A 89 1.41 -2.11 -16.36
CA ILE A 89 0.14 -1.60 -16.90
C ILE A 89 -0.87 -2.74 -16.97
N ILE A 90 -1.95 -2.67 -16.19
CA ILE A 90 -2.94 -3.75 -16.12
C ILE A 90 -3.91 -3.58 -17.30
N PRO A 91 -3.99 -4.55 -18.24
CA PRO A 91 -4.68 -4.34 -19.52
C PRO A 91 -6.17 -3.98 -19.40
N PHE A 92 -6.88 -4.55 -18.42
CA PHE A 92 -8.31 -4.28 -18.24
C PHE A 92 -8.56 -2.93 -17.57
N ALA A 93 -7.63 -2.46 -16.74
CA ALA A 93 -7.80 -1.23 -15.97
C ALA A 93 -7.84 -0.02 -16.89
N ASN A 94 -7.07 -0.04 -17.99
CA ASN A 94 -7.01 1.01 -19.02
C ASN A 94 -8.31 1.22 -19.82
N LYS A 95 -9.32 0.36 -19.66
CA LYS A 95 -10.56 0.43 -20.48
C LYS A 95 -11.81 0.73 -19.66
N TYR A 96 -11.79 0.50 -18.34
CA TYR A 96 -12.99 0.55 -17.51
C TYR A 96 -12.77 1.39 -16.27
N LEU A 97 -13.38 2.56 -16.23
CA LEU A 97 -13.47 3.36 -15.01
C LEU A 97 -14.55 2.77 -14.08
N PRO A 98 -14.25 2.52 -12.79
CA PRO A 98 -15.21 1.95 -11.86
C PRO A 98 -16.36 2.94 -11.60
N LYS A 99 -17.58 2.57 -12.00
CA LYS A 99 -18.79 3.38 -11.78
C LYS A 99 -19.32 3.31 -10.34
N SER A 100 -19.06 2.20 -9.65
CA SER A 100 -19.55 1.98 -8.28
C SER A 100 -18.84 2.89 -7.28
N LYS A 101 -19.60 3.62 -6.46
CA LYS A 101 -19.08 4.47 -5.38
C LYS A 101 -18.23 3.68 -4.38
N PHE A 102 -18.63 2.44 -4.09
CA PHE A 102 -17.90 1.57 -3.16
C PHE A 102 -16.51 1.21 -3.70
N VAL A 103 -16.42 0.84 -4.99
CA VAL A 103 -15.14 0.50 -5.63
C VAL A 103 -14.23 1.72 -5.68
N ARG A 104 -14.75 2.89 -6.06
CA ARG A 104 -13.97 4.15 -6.06
C ARG A 104 -13.44 4.50 -4.68
N TRP A 105 -14.28 4.36 -3.64
CA TRP A 105 -13.89 4.61 -2.26
C TRP A 105 -12.82 3.63 -1.78
N TYR A 106 -13.01 2.34 -2.02
CA TYR A 106 -12.09 1.29 -1.56
C TYR A 106 -10.72 1.43 -2.22
N PHE A 107 -10.66 1.63 -3.54
CA PHE A 107 -9.39 1.80 -4.24
C PHE A 107 -8.77 3.20 -4.06
N GLU A 108 -9.49 4.17 -3.51
CA GLU A 108 -9.04 5.57 -3.44
C GLU A 108 -8.69 6.15 -4.81
N VAL A 109 -9.51 5.86 -5.82
CA VAL A 109 -9.25 6.27 -7.21
C VAL A 109 -8.97 7.76 -7.31
N ASP A 110 -9.68 8.59 -6.55
CA ASP A 110 -9.52 10.05 -6.60
C ASP A 110 -8.20 10.56 -5.99
N ASN A 111 -7.40 9.67 -5.37
CA ASN A 111 -6.08 9.97 -4.79
C ASN A 111 -4.93 9.23 -5.49
N GLY A 112 -5.13 8.80 -6.74
CA GLY A 112 -4.05 8.15 -7.49
C GLY A 112 -2.85 9.06 -7.71
N ILE A 113 -1.70 8.46 -8.00
CA ILE A 113 -0.45 9.18 -8.24
C ILE A 113 -0.19 9.26 -9.74
N ILE A 114 0.17 10.46 -10.20
CA ILE A 114 0.55 10.70 -11.59
C ILE A 114 1.99 11.23 -11.62
N PRO A 115 2.84 10.72 -12.54
CA PRO A 115 4.16 11.25 -12.83
C PRO A 115 4.01 12.69 -13.33
N ASP A 116 4.81 13.61 -12.79
CA ASP A 116 4.96 14.92 -13.43
C ASP A 116 5.66 14.68 -14.78
N GLU A 117 4.91 14.75 -15.89
CA GLU A 117 5.45 14.54 -17.26
C GLU A 117 6.35 15.70 -17.70
N ASP A 118 6.10 16.90 -17.16
CA ASP A 118 6.82 18.13 -17.51
C ASP A 118 8.24 18.20 -16.90
N GLU A 119 8.46 17.57 -15.73
CA GLU A 119 9.76 17.60 -15.02
C GLU A 119 10.06 16.26 -14.29
N PRO A 120 10.39 15.18 -15.01
CA PRO A 120 10.63 13.87 -14.41
C PRO A 120 11.84 13.83 -13.46
N GLU A 121 12.86 14.68 -13.68
CA GLU A 121 14.08 14.75 -12.86
C GLU A 121 13.88 15.45 -11.50
N ASN A 122 12.79 16.21 -11.32
CA ASN A 122 12.52 16.98 -10.10
C ASN A 122 11.68 16.18 -9.07
N ASN A 123 11.39 14.91 -9.35
CA ASN A 123 10.66 14.02 -8.47
C ASN A 123 11.56 13.52 -7.33
N THR A 124 11.71 14.32 -6.28
CA THR A 124 12.42 13.91 -5.05
C THR A 124 11.52 13.05 -4.16
N PHE A 125 12.07 12.03 -3.50
CA PHE A 125 11.34 11.19 -2.53
C PHE A 125 10.64 12.02 -1.44
N LYS A 126 11.25 13.12 -1.00
CA LYS A 126 10.64 14.08 -0.06
C LYS A 126 9.37 14.73 -0.60
N LYS A 127 9.32 15.07 -1.90
CA LYS A 127 8.13 15.64 -2.57
C LYS A 127 7.03 14.59 -2.67
N TYR A 128 7.40 13.35 -3.01
CA TYR A 128 6.48 12.20 -3.01
C TYR A 128 5.86 11.95 -1.63
N MET A 129 6.69 11.82 -0.59
CA MET A 129 6.22 11.63 0.79
C MET A 129 5.32 12.78 1.25
N LYS A 130 5.65 14.03 0.87
CA LYS A 130 4.81 15.19 1.14
C LYS A 130 3.45 15.10 0.43
N ARG A 131 3.40 14.64 -0.83
CA ARG A 131 2.16 14.40 -1.58
C ARG A 131 1.31 13.29 -0.95
N GLN A 132 1.93 12.22 -0.46
CA GLN A 132 1.24 11.12 0.22
C GLN A 132 0.65 11.54 1.58
N LEU A 133 1.43 12.29 2.35
CA LEU A 133 1.10 12.60 3.74
C LEU A 133 0.33 13.91 3.93
N ILE A 134 0.29 14.82 2.95
CA ILE A 134 -0.41 16.11 3.07
C ILE A 134 -1.59 16.13 2.11
N ARG A 135 -2.77 15.80 2.65
CA ARG A 135 -4.02 15.82 1.88
C ARG A 135 -4.79 17.13 2.04
N TYR A 136 -4.92 17.58 3.28
CA TYR A 136 -5.57 18.83 3.68
C TYR A 136 -4.50 19.86 4.07
N PRO A 137 -4.10 20.75 3.15
CA PRO A 137 -3.07 21.76 3.43
C PRO A 137 -3.48 22.74 4.53
N GLN A 138 -4.79 22.87 4.77
CA GLN A 138 -5.39 23.72 5.81
C GLN A 138 -5.37 23.08 7.22
N LYS A 139 -4.96 21.81 7.35
CA LYS A 139 -4.94 21.08 8.63
C LYS A 139 -3.50 20.76 9.05
N ASN A 140 -3.31 20.53 10.36
CA ASN A 140 -2.02 20.16 10.93
C ASN A 140 -1.47 18.88 10.28
N TRP A 141 -0.13 18.79 10.17
CA TRP A 141 0.54 17.61 9.62
C TRP A 141 0.17 16.31 10.35
N PHE A 142 0.03 16.35 11.69
CA PHE A 142 -0.36 15.18 12.49
C PHE A 142 -1.76 14.67 12.13
N PHE A 143 -2.72 15.57 11.89
CA PHE A 143 -4.07 15.17 11.48
C PHE A 143 -4.05 14.46 10.11
N ASN A 144 -3.26 15.00 9.16
CA ASN A 144 -3.11 14.37 7.85
C ASN A 144 -2.42 12.99 7.95
N LEU A 145 -1.42 12.84 8.81
CA LEU A 145 -0.78 11.55 9.07
C LEU A 145 -1.77 10.54 9.67
N CYS A 146 -2.55 10.93 10.68
CA CYS A 146 -3.56 10.06 11.28
C CYS A 146 -4.66 9.68 10.28
N GLU A 147 -5.12 10.63 9.46
CA GLU A 147 -6.11 10.38 8.42
C GLU A 147 -5.59 9.40 7.37
N TRP A 148 -4.35 9.58 6.94
CA TRP A 148 -3.66 8.64 6.05
C TRP A 148 -3.56 7.25 6.68
N LEU A 149 -3.04 7.16 7.91
CA LEU A 149 -2.90 5.89 8.65
C LEU A 149 -4.25 5.17 8.80
N ILE A 150 -5.29 5.85 9.28
CA ILE A 150 -6.60 5.25 9.50
C ILE A 150 -7.18 4.72 8.18
N ARG A 151 -7.06 5.49 7.09
CA ARG A 151 -7.57 5.05 5.78
C ARG A 151 -6.86 3.82 5.26
N LYS A 152 -5.53 3.77 5.35
CA LYS A 152 -4.77 2.61 4.91
C LYS A 152 -5.03 1.41 5.82
N SER A 153 -5.07 1.60 7.14
CA SER A 153 -5.48 0.58 8.12
C SER A 153 -6.84 -0.04 7.79
N ILE A 154 -7.88 0.76 7.53
CA ILE A 154 -9.22 0.22 7.24
C ILE A 154 -9.17 -0.72 6.02
N ARG A 155 -8.43 -0.36 4.97
CA ARG A 155 -8.34 -1.18 3.75
C ARG A 155 -7.51 -2.42 3.95
N ALA A 156 -6.39 -2.29 4.64
CA ALA A 156 -5.56 -3.40 5.05
C ALA A 156 -6.35 -4.38 5.94
N LEU A 157 -7.19 -3.89 6.85
CA LEU A 157 -8.05 -4.73 7.68
C LEU A 157 -9.13 -5.46 6.88
N ILE A 158 -9.73 -4.81 5.87
CA ILE A 158 -10.71 -5.47 4.97
C ILE A 158 -10.04 -6.63 4.21
N VAL A 159 -8.88 -6.40 3.59
CA VAL A 159 -8.14 -7.47 2.89
C VAL A 159 -7.66 -8.51 3.87
N GLY A 160 -7.11 -8.06 5.01
CA GLY A 160 -6.65 -8.91 6.09
C GLY A 160 -7.74 -9.85 6.55
N ALA A 161 -8.96 -9.37 6.78
CA ALA A 161 -10.09 -10.20 7.18
C ALA A 161 -10.46 -11.25 6.12
N ILE A 162 -10.39 -10.90 4.82
CA ILE A 162 -10.66 -11.84 3.72
C ILE A 162 -9.59 -12.94 3.68
N ILE A 163 -8.31 -12.56 3.75
CA ILE A 163 -7.20 -13.54 3.77
C ILE A 163 -7.30 -14.41 5.03
N TRP A 164 -7.52 -13.79 6.19
CA TRP A 164 -7.63 -14.46 7.49
C TRP A 164 -8.74 -15.52 7.49
N ALA A 165 -9.90 -15.21 6.92
CA ALA A 165 -11.04 -16.12 6.85
C ALA A 165 -10.73 -17.44 6.10
N VAL A 166 -9.68 -17.47 5.28
CA VAL A 166 -9.24 -18.65 4.53
C VAL A 166 -7.97 -19.24 5.13
N GLU A 167 -6.95 -18.41 5.30
CA GLU A 167 -5.59 -18.83 5.67
C GLU A 167 -5.54 -19.31 7.12
N TRP A 168 -6.13 -18.57 8.06
CA TRP A 168 -6.11 -18.93 9.48
C TRP A 168 -6.76 -20.29 9.79
N PRO A 169 -8.00 -20.60 9.34
CA PRO A 169 -8.61 -21.90 9.68
C PRO A 169 -7.87 -23.08 9.05
N ILE A 170 -7.26 -22.91 7.88
CA ILE A 170 -6.43 -23.95 7.25
C ILE A 170 -5.21 -24.21 8.13
N THR A 171 -4.49 -23.17 8.53
CA THR A 171 -3.30 -23.28 9.39
C THR A 171 -3.66 -23.89 10.74
N MET A 172 -4.74 -23.45 11.39
CA MET A 172 -5.20 -24.04 12.65
C MET A 172 -5.61 -25.51 12.51
N GLY A 173 -6.26 -25.88 11.40
CA GLY A 173 -6.62 -27.26 11.10
C GLY A 173 -5.40 -28.16 10.94
N ILE A 174 -4.37 -27.70 10.23
CA ILE A 174 -3.09 -28.42 10.08
C ILE A 174 -2.44 -28.61 11.44
N MET A 175 -2.31 -27.54 12.24
CA MET A 175 -1.69 -27.60 13.56
C MET A 175 -2.45 -28.50 14.53
N ALA A 176 -3.79 -28.48 14.51
CA ALA A 176 -4.60 -29.40 15.30
C ALA A 176 -4.40 -30.86 14.88
N GLY A 177 -4.19 -31.13 13.58
CA GLY A 177 -3.93 -32.47 13.06
C GLY A 177 -2.57 -33.05 13.44
N THR A 178 -1.54 -32.22 13.55
CA THR A 178 -0.16 -32.65 13.87
C THR A 178 0.22 -32.47 15.33
N GLY A 179 -0.59 -31.75 16.12
CA GLY A 179 -0.34 -31.51 17.53
C GLY A 179 -0.60 -32.72 18.42
N THR A 180 0.11 -32.81 19.55
CA THR A 180 -0.17 -33.86 20.53
C THR A 180 -1.36 -33.45 21.37
N ARG A 181 -2.44 -34.24 21.36
CA ARG A 181 -3.65 -33.93 22.11
C ARG A 181 -3.38 -33.84 23.62
N VAL A 182 -3.86 -32.77 24.24
CA VAL A 182 -3.82 -32.54 25.70
C VAL A 182 -5.23 -32.30 26.19
N GLY A 183 -5.69 -33.16 27.09
CA GLY A 183 -7.07 -33.13 27.57
C GLY A 183 -8.08 -33.34 26.44
N SER A 184 -9.25 -32.74 26.58
CA SER A 184 -10.38 -33.04 25.69
C SER A 184 -10.36 -32.23 24.39
N HIS A 185 -9.78 -31.01 24.35
CA HIS A 185 -9.95 -30.06 23.24
C HIS A 185 -8.69 -29.30 22.81
N ASP A 186 -7.51 -29.62 23.37
CA ASP A 186 -6.29 -28.84 23.11
C ASP A 186 -5.15 -29.68 22.57
N TYR A 187 -4.13 -29.00 22.04
CA TYR A 187 -2.97 -29.60 21.40
C TYR A 187 -1.71 -28.88 21.86
N LYS A 188 -0.68 -29.66 22.20
CA LYS A 188 0.65 -29.16 22.55
C LYS A 188 1.65 -29.48 21.43
N PHE A 189 2.68 -28.65 21.37
CA PHE A 189 3.77 -28.79 20.42
C PHE A 189 5.11 -28.80 21.15
N HIS A 190 6.12 -29.41 20.53
CA HIS A 190 7.44 -29.62 21.11
C HIS A 190 8.54 -29.24 20.12
N GLY A 191 9.70 -28.86 20.65
CA GLY A 191 10.83 -28.39 19.85
C GLY A 191 10.49 -27.14 19.04
N TYR A 192 11.09 -27.02 17.86
CA TYR A 192 10.94 -25.87 16.95
C TYR A 192 9.64 -25.86 16.14
N TYR A 193 8.68 -26.72 16.46
CA TYR A 193 7.48 -26.88 15.65
C TYR A 193 6.66 -25.57 15.56
N PRO A 194 6.35 -24.86 16.67
CA PRO A 194 5.63 -23.58 16.60
C PRO A 194 6.35 -22.52 15.77
N GLU A 195 7.67 -22.43 15.87
CA GLU A 195 8.51 -21.48 15.15
C GLU A 195 8.48 -21.76 13.65
N VAL A 196 8.65 -23.03 13.25
CA VAL A 196 8.57 -23.43 11.84
C VAL A 196 7.16 -23.20 11.28
N MET A 197 6.11 -23.46 12.06
CA MET A 197 4.75 -23.17 11.62
C MET A 197 4.51 -21.68 11.45
N LYS A 198 5.02 -20.84 12.34
CA LYS A 198 4.96 -19.38 12.18
C LYS A 198 5.76 -18.87 10.98
N LEU A 199 6.90 -19.49 10.67
CA LEU A 199 7.65 -19.20 9.44
C LEU A 199 6.79 -19.44 8.21
N ILE A 200 6.19 -20.64 8.11
CA ILE A 200 5.35 -21.02 6.97
C ILE A 200 4.13 -20.09 6.89
N TYR A 201 3.50 -19.80 8.03
CA TYR A 201 2.39 -18.87 8.16
C TYR A 201 2.72 -17.49 7.58
N GLY A 202 3.79 -16.85 8.08
CA GLY A 202 4.23 -15.54 7.62
C GLY A 202 4.64 -15.54 6.14
N PHE A 203 5.26 -16.63 5.67
CA PHE A 203 5.66 -16.80 4.28
C PHE A 203 4.46 -16.87 3.34
N VAL A 204 3.49 -17.74 3.63
CA VAL A 204 2.25 -17.87 2.84
C VAL A 204 1.48 -16.56 2.86
N LEU A 205 1.39 -15.91 4.03
CA LEU A 205 0.72 -14.63 4.17
C LEU A 205 1.38 -13.55 3.30
N GLY A 206 2.72 -13.44 3.30
CA GLY A 206 3.45 -12.50 2.45
C GLY A 206 3.30 -12.77 0.95
N LEU A 207 3.24 -14.05 0.54
CA LEU A 207 2.98 -14.43 -0.85
C LEU A 207 1.60 -13.98 -1.35
N ILE A 208 0.62 -13.86 -0.46
CA ILE A 208 -0.75 -13.50 -0.82
C ILE A 208 -1.01 -12.00 -0.63
N SER A 209 -0.63 -11.45 0.52
CA SER A 209 -0.95 -10.08 0.90
C SER A 209 -0.23 -9.06 0.02
N THR A 210 1.03 -9.31 -0.34
CA THR A 210 1.87 -8.37 -1.10
C THR A 210 1.39 -8.21 -2.54
N PRO A 211 1.22 -9.28 -3.35
CA PRO A 211 0.65 -9.13 -4.70
C PRO A 211 -0.74 -8.48 -4.67
N THR A 212 -1.55 -8.77 -3.64
CA THR A 212 -2.87 -8.16 -3.48
C THR A 212 -2.77 -6.65 -3.25
N ALA A 213 -1.90 -6.21 -2.35
CA ALA A 213 -1.68 -4.78 -2.09
C ALA A 213 -1.13 -4.06 -3.34
N ILE A 214 -0.14 -4.66 -4.02
CA ILE A 214 0.43 -4.12 -5.27
C ILE A 214 -0.66 -3.92 -6.32
N LEU A 215 -1.49 -4.95 -6.56
CA LEU A 215 -2.59 -4.86 -7.53
C LEU A 215 -3.54 -3.71 -7.21
N ILE A 216 -3.88 -3.52 -5.93
CA ILE A 216 -4.80 -2.45 -5.52
C ILE A 216 -4.19 -1.07 -5.76
N VAL A 217 -2.92 -0.88 -5.38
CA VAL A 217 -2.19 0.38 -5.59
C VAL A 217 -2.04 0.70 -7.08
N VAL A 218 -1.65 -0.29 -7.89
CA VAL A 218 -1.50 -0.12 -9.34
C VAL A 218 -2.83 0.17 -10.02
N LEU A 219 -3.91 -0.52 -9.64
CA LEU A 219 -5.25 -0.30 -10.19
C LEU A 219 -5.77 1.09 -9.86
N ARG A 220 -5.57 1.55 -8.62
CA ARG A 220 -5.90 2.92 -8.22
C ARG A 220 -5.26 3.94 -9.16
N ASP A 221 -3.95 3.84 -9.34
CA ASP A 221 -3.17 4.84 -10.09
C ASP A 221 -3.56 4.83 -11.58
N GLN A 222 -3.88 3.67 -12.16
CA GLN A 222 -4.35 3.56 -13.54
C GLN A 222 -5.76 4.12 -13.73
N TRP A 223 -6.69 3.81 -12.83
CA TRP A 223 -8.04 4.37 -12.89
C TRP A 223 -8.05 5.88 -12.68
N TYR A 224 -7.15 6.42 -11.86
CA TYR A 224 -7.02 7.86 -11.68
C TYR A 224 -6.55 8.56 -12.97
N ARG A 225 -5.57 7.98 -13.68
CA ARG A 225 -5.11 8.51 -14.98
C ARG A 225 -6.23 8.54 -16.02
N LEU A 226 -6.99 7.46 -16.12
CA LEU A 226 -8.15 7.43 -17.01
C LEU A 226 -9.21 8.44 -16.65
N TYR A 227 -9.44 8.65 -15.35
CA TYR A 227 -10.38 9.65 -14.88
C TYR A 227 -9.98 11.05 -15.37
N LEU A 228 -8.71 11.45 -15.21
CA LEU A 228 -8.23 12.74 -15.71
C LEU A 228 -8.31 12.87 -17.23
N GLN A 229 -7.92 11.84 -17.98
CA GLN A 229 -8.04 11.83 -19.45
C GLN A 229 -9.49 12.01 -19.91
N THR A 230 -10.44 11.39 -19.19
CA THR A 230 -11.87 11.52 -19.47
C THR A 230 -12.38 12.92 -19.13
N GLU A 231 -11.92 13.50 -18.03
CA GLU A 231 -12.29 14.85 -17.60
C GLU A 231 -11.79 15.92 -18.58
N GLU A 232 -10.54 15.80 -19.03
CA GLU A 232 -9.93 16.67 -20.05
C GLU A 232 -10.69 16.58 -21.38
N SER A 233 -11.02 15.36 -21.81
CA SER A 233 -11.83 15.12 -23.02
C SER A 233 -13.26 15.65 -22.91
N SER A 234 -13.80 15.77 -21.69
CA SER A 234 -15.19 16.22 -21.44
C SER A 234 -15.30 17.69 -21.07
N GLY A 235 -14.21 18.47 -21.10
CA GLY A 235 -14.22 19.90 -20.79
C GLY A 235 -14.57 20.24 -19.34
N GLY A 236 -14.25 19.37 -18.36
CA GLY A 236 -14.42 19.68 -16.92
C GLY A 236 -15.81 19.37 -16.32
N LEU A 237 -16.70 18.70 -17.05
CA LEU A 237 -18.10 18.46 -16.61
C LEU A 237 -18.26 17.37 -15.52
N LEU A 238 -17.18 16.70 -15.10
CA LEU A 238 -17.19 15.55 -14.20
C LEU A 238 -16.48 15.81 -12.85
N SER A 239 -16.15 17.06 -12.53
CA SER A 239 -15.35 17.41 -11.35
C SER A 239 -16.06 17.01 -10.04
N PRO A 240 -15.38 16.34 -9.08
CA PRO A 240 -15.92 16.09 -7.76
C PRO A 240 -15.68 17.33 -6.89
N ALA A 241 -16.60 17.61 -5.97
CA ALA A 241 -16.46 18.65 -4.95
C ALA A 241 -15.16 18.46 -4.13
N GLY A 242 -14.08 19.13 -4.52
CA GLY A 242 -12.81 19.08 -3.79
C GLY A 242 -11.54 19.39 -4.57
N LEU A 243 -11.56 19.44 -5.91
CA LEU A 243 -10.36 19.76 -6.73
C LEU A 243 -10.29 21.22 -7.21
N GLU A 244 -11.40 21.96 -7.17
CA GLU A 244 -11.43 23.38 -7.57
C GLU A 244 -10.49 24.27 -6.75
N ASP A 245 -10.12 23.87 -5.51
CA ASP A 245 -9.24 24.67 -4.65
C ASP A 245 -7.73 24.43 -4.90
N LYS A 246 -7.35 23.41 -5.68
CA LYS A 246 -5.93 23.09 -5.94
C LYS A 246 -5.41 23.62 -7.28
N SER A 247 -6.20 23.51 -8.35
CA SER A 247 -5.78 23.97 -9.68
C SER A 247 -5.78 25.50 -9.79
N SER A 248 -6.80 26.15 -9.20
CA SER A 248 -6.93 27.62 -9.14
C SER A 248 -5.77 28.27 -8.38
N LYS A 249 -5.39 27.73 -7.21
CA LYS A 249 -4.29 28.26 -6.39
C LYS A 249 -2.90 28.05 -6.99
N LEU A 250 -2.69 26.97 -7.75
CA LEU A 250 -1.43 26.75 -8.47
C LEU A 250 -1.29 27.67 -9.68
N GLN A 251 -2.38 27.93 -10.41
CA GLN A 251 -2.38 28.89 -11.52
C GLN A 251 -2.23 30.34 -11.04
N GLU A 252 -2.88 30.74 -9.93
CA GLU A 252 -2.70 32.07 -9.34
C GLU A 252 -1.27 32.30 -8.85
N SER A 253 -0.66 31.31 -8.19
CA SER A 253 0.73 31.43 -7.70
C SER A 253 1.75 31.56 -8.84
N SER A 254 1.51 30.94 -10.01
CA SER A 254 2.38 31.09 -11.18
C SER A 254 2.22 32.45 -11.87
N LYS A 255 0.99 32.97 -11.99
CA LYS A 255 0.73 34.28 -12.60
C LYS A 255 1.28 35.42 -11.75
N GLN A 256 1.15 35.33 -10.42
CA GLN A 256 1.61 36.38 -9.51
C GLN A 256 3.15 36.49 -9.50
N ASN A 257 3.87 35.36 -9.58
CA ASN A 257 5.34 35.37 -9.69
C ASN A 257 5.85 35.88 -11.06
N SER A 258 5.09 35.67 -12.14
CA SER A 258 5.46 36.19 -13.47
C SER A 258 5.24 37.70 -13.65
N THR A 259 4.42 38.31 -12.79
CA THR A 259 4.07 39.75 -12.88
C THR A 259 5.06 40.63 -12.12
N ILE A 260 5.75 40.09 -11.10
CA ILE A 260 6.74 40.83 -10.29
C ILE A 260 8.10 40.98 -11.01
N LEU A 261 8.38 40.15 -12.01
CA LEU A 261 9.68 40.12 -12.72
C LEU A 261 9.72 40.90 -14.05
N LYS A 262 8.67 41.65 -14.40
CA LYS A 262 8.63 42.50 -15.61
C LYS A 262 8.43 43.97 -15.26
N ASN A 263 9.48 44.60 -14.71
CA ASN A 263 9.69 46.04 -14.81
C ASN A 263 11.17 46.30 -15.09
N PRO A 264 11.58 46.54 -16.35
CA PRO A 264 12.85 47.18 -16.64
C PRO A 264 12.64 48.70 -16.62
N VAL A 265 13.34 49.41 -15.73
CA VAL A 265 13.55 50.85 -15.86
C VAL A 265 15.02 51.06 -16.15
N THR A 266 15.32 51.24 -17.43
CA THR A 266 16.51 51.92 -17.95
C THR A 266 16.13 53.40 -18.13
N ASP A 267 16.92 54.33 -17.60
CA ASP A 267 17.84 55.11 -18.43
C ASP A 267 18.61 56.20 -17.65
N ASP A 268 19.79 56.42 -18.18
CA ASP A 268 20.87 57.32 -17.78
C ASP A 268 20.51 58.82 -17.86
N SER A 269 21.18 59.62 -17.03
CA SER A 269 21.57 60.97 -17.44
C SER A 269 22.87 61.42 -16.76
N PHE A 270 23.99 61.21 -17.46
CA PHE A 270 25.19 62.04 -17.38
C PHE A 270 24.97 63.28 -18.27
N THR A 271 25.20 64.48 -17.75
CA THR A 271 26.06 65.53 -18.37
C THR A 271 26.10 66.80 -17.50
N SER A 272 27.34 67.27 -17.31
CA SER A 272 27.83 68.59 -16.84
C SER A 272 27.82 68.89 -15.35
#